data_AF-A0A529NDN9-F1
#
_entry.id   AF-A0A529NDN9-F1
#
_cell.length_a   1.000
_cell.length_b   1.000
_cell.length_c   1.000
_cell.angle_alpha   90.00
_cell.angle_beta   90.00
_cell.angle_gamma   90.00
#
_symmetry.space_group_name_H-M   'P 1'
#
loop_
_entity.id
_entity.type
_entity.pdbx_description
1 polymer ?
#
loop_
_entity_poly.entity_id
_entity_poly.type
_entity_poly.pdbx_seq_one_letter_code
_entity_poly.pdbx_strand_id
1 'polypeptide(L)'
;VIVANHPFGIGDGIAVLSLAEQLGRPFRVMIHKDLLKIREMEPYSLPIDFSETKEAVKNNMAVRHEAVRLLKEGVTIIVFPAGGVATAPKGFGLARDLPWKIFPARLIQDARASVI
;
A
#
# COMPACT_ATOMS: atom_id res chain seq x y z
N VAL A 1 7.54 7.46 3.02
CA VAL A 1 6.48 6.69 2.34
C VAL A 1 6.96 6.46 0.93
N ILE A 2 6.99 5.21 0.47
CA ILE A 2 7.27 4.88 -0.93
C ILE A 2 5.92 4.86 -1.67
N VAL A 3 5.80 5.64 -2.74
CA VAL A 3 4.60 5.70 -3.57
C VAL A 3 4.94 5.27 -4.99
N ALA A 4 4.29 4.23 -5.48
CA ALA A 4 4.54 3.70 -6.82
C ALA A 4 3.24 3.34 -7.55
N ASN A 5 3.30 3.32 -8.88
CA ASN A 5 2.31 2.64 -9.71
C ASN A 5 2.46 1.11 -9.60
N HIS A 6 1.46 0.35 -10.06
CA HIS A 6 1.41 -1.11 -9.88
C HIS A 6 1.11 -1.87 -11.19
N PRO A 7 1.99 -1.86 -12.20
CA PRO A 7 1.68 -2.48 -13.49
C PRO A 7 1.86 -4.01 -13.57
N PHE A 8 2.72 -4.61 -12.76
CA PHE A 8 3.07 -6.04 -12.83
C PHE A 8 2.55 -6.87 -11.66
N GLY A 9 1.79 -6.26 -10.75
CA GLY A 9 1.19 -6.99 -9.62
C GLY A 9 2.25 -7.46 -8.64
N ILE A 10 2.24 -8.76 -8.30
CA ILE A 10 3.15 -9.33 -7.30
C ILE A 10 4.62 -8.98 -7.57
N GLY A 11 5.03 -8.89 -8.84
CA GLY A 11 6.39 -8.48 -9.23
C GLY A 11 6.79 -7.08 -8.72
N ASP A 12 5.87 -6.11 -8.77
CA ASP A 12 6.12 -4.76 -8.23
C ASP A 12 6.29 -4.81 -6.72
N GLY A 13 5.48 -5.65 -6.04
CA GLY A 13 5.58 -5.89 -4.60
C GLY A 13 6.96 -6.42 -4.22
N ILE A 14 7.44 -7.45 -4.91
CA ILE A 14 8.78 -8.02 -4.68
C ILE A 14 9.86 -6.95 -4.89
N ALA A 15 9.80 -6.22 -6.01
CA ALA A 15 10.79 -5.21 -6.34
C ALA A 15 10.84 -4.09 -5.29
N VAL A 16 9.70 -3.51 -4.94
CA VAL A 16 9.65 -2.38 -3.99
C VAL A 16 10.00 -2.82 -2.56
N LEU A 17 9.63 -4.03 -2.15
CA LEU A 17 9.99 -4.55 -0.83
C LEU A 17 11.49 -4.82 -0.74
N SER A 18 12.11 -5.35 -1.80
CA SER A 18 13.56 -5.50 -1.87
C SER A 18 14.29 -4.14 -1.82
N LEU A 19 13.77 -3.12 -2.50
CA LEU A 19 14.31 -1.76 -2.40
C LEU A 19 14.11 -1.16 -0.99
N ALA A 20 12.95 -1.40 -0.36
CA ALA A 20 12.68 -0.93 1.00
C ALA A 20 13.60 -1.59 2.03
N GLU A 21 13.93 -2.87 1.86
CA GLU A 21 14.89 -3.60 2.69
C GLU A 21 16.28 -2.96 2.66
N GLN A 22 16.74 -2.51 1.49
CA GLN A 22 18.02 -1.81 1.33
C GLN A 22 18.11 -0.49 2.11
N LEU A 23 16.98 0.09 2.54
CA LEU A 23 16.97 1.27 3.41
C LEU A 23 17.40 0.96 4.86
N GLY A 24 17.59 -0.32 5.20
CA GLY A 24 18.02 -0.75 6.53
C GLY A 24 17.04 -0.38 7.65
N ARG A 25 15.74 -0.26 7.31
CA ARG A 25 14.69 0.11 8.28
C ARG A 25 13.47 -0.81 8.18
N PRO A 26 12.71 -0.98 9.27
CA PRO A 26 11.47 -1.74 9.21
C PRO A 26 10.53 -1.17 8.15
N PHE A 27 9.80 -2.05 7.46
CA PHE A 27 8.83 -1.64 6.47
C PHE A 27 7.49 -2.38 6.60
N ARG A 28 6.45 -1.75 6.07
CA ARG A 28 5.11 -2.33 5.88
C ARG A 28 4.56 -1.92 4.53
N VAL A 29 3.75 -2.75 3.92
CA VAL A 29 3.06 -2.47 2.66
C VAL A 29 1.55 -2.46 2.86
N MET A 30 0.88 -1.43 2.35
CA MET A 30 -0.58 -1.42 2.30
C MET A 30 -1.07 -2.30 1.16
N ILE A 31 -1.78 -3.37 1.50
CA ILE A 31 -2.23 -4.40 0.55
C ILE A 31 -3.67 -4.80 0.80
N HIS A 32 -4.27 -5.49 -0.16
CA HIS A 32 -5.59 -6.09 0.02
C HIS A 32 -5.57 -7.15 1.14
N LYS A 33 -6.58 -7.16 2.02
CA LYS A 33 -6.70 -8.12 3.13
C LYS A 33 -6.57 -9.60 2.72
N ASP A 34 -7.02 -9.95 1.52
CA ASP A 34 -6.93 -11.31 0.98
C ASP A 34 -5.50 -11.84 0.85
N LEU A 35 -4.49 -10.97 0.76
CA LEU A 35 -3.10 -11.42 0.76
C LEU A 35 -2.66 -11.97 2.12
N LEU A 36 -3.40 -11.72 3.21
CA LEU A 36 -3.18 -12.36 4.49
C LEU A 36 -3.50 -13.86 4.50
N LYS A 37 -4.10 -14.40 3.42
CA LYS A 37 -4.17 -15.85 3.21
C LYS A 37 -2.77 -16.47 3.13
N ILE A 38 -1.75 -15.68 2.77
CA ILE A 38 -0.34 -16.02 2.84
C ILE A 38 0.19 -15.52 4.19
N ARG A 39 0.43 -16.43 5.13
CA ARG A 39 0.75 -16.08 6.52
C ARG A 39 2.06 -15.33 6.66
N GLU A 40 3.01 -15.61 5.77
CA GLU A 40 4.32 -14.98 5.70
C GLU A 40 4.24 -13.48 5.42
N MET A 41 3.12 -13.00 4.84
CA MET A 41 2.92 -11.59 4.57
C MET A 41 2.43 -10.80 5.78
N GLU A 42 1.84 -11.46 6.79
CA GLU A 42 1.22 -10.81 7.95
C GLU A 42 2.14 -9.79 8.64
N PRO A 43 3.43 -10.09 8.94
CA PRO A 43 4.33 -9.15 9.60
C PRO A 43 4.67 -7.93 8.75
N TYR A 44 4.47 -7.98 7.43
CA TYR A 44 4.82 -6.92 6.49
C TYR A 44 3.59 -6.15 6.02
N SER A 45 2.39 -6.52 6.44
CA SER A 45 1.14 -6.05 5.84
C SER A 45 0.42 -5.01 6.68
N LEU A 46 -0.13 -4.01 5.99
CA LEU A 46 -1.20 -3.14 6.48
C LEU A 46 -2.44 -3.43 5.63
N PRO A 47 -3.31 -4.37 6.06
CA PRO A 47 -4.39 -4.88 5.23
C PRO A 47 -5.51 -3.84 5.06
N ILE A 48 -5.94 -3.62 3.82
CA ILE A 48 -7.07 -2.77 3.46
C ILE A 48 -8.20 -3.66 2.96
N ASP A 49 -9.41 -3.38 3.45
CA ASP A 49 -10.65 -4.00 3.03
C ASP A 49 -11.42 -3.05 2.11
N PHE A 50 -11.57 -3.40 0.83
CA PHE A 50 -12.31 -2.55 -0.12
C PHE A 50 -13.82 -2.83 -0.15
N SER A 51 -14.34 -3.72 0.70
CA SER A 51 -15.79 -3.87 0.81
C SER A 51 -16.43 -2.60 1.36
N GLU A 52 -17.63 -2.27 0.89
CA GLU A 52 -18.37 -1.05 1.30
C GLU A 52 -19.17 -1.27 2.60
N THR A 53 -18.64 -2.09 3.51
CA THR A 53 -19.28 -2.42 4.79
C THR A 53 -18.85 -1.45 5.90
N LYS A 54 -19.68 -1.27 6.92
CA LYS A 54 -19.35 -0.42 8.08
C LYS A 54 -18.10 -0.94 8.81
N GLU A 55 -17.98 -2.26 8.89
CA GLU A 55 -16.87 -2.98 9.48
C GLU A 55 -15.57 -2.73 8.71
N ALA A 56 -15.60 -2.79 7.38
CA ALA A 56 -14.45 -2.47 6.53
C ALA A 56 -14.00 -1.02 6.69
N VAL A 57 -14.94 -0.08 6.74
CA VAL A 57 -14.62 1.35 7.00
C VAL A 57 -13.94 1.50 8.36
N LYS A 58 -14.48 0.88 9.42
CA LYS A 58 -13.89 0.91 10.76
C LYS A 58 -12.47 0.31 10.78
N ASN A 59 -12.28 -0.83 10.14
CA ASN A 59 -10.99 -1.53 10.09
C ASN A 59 -9.96 -0.71 9.30
N ASN A 60 -10.33 -0.17 8.14
CA ASN A 60 -9.45 0.69 7.35
C ASN A 60 -9.03 1.96 8.10
N MET A 61 -9.94 2.52 8.91
CA MET A 61 -9.60 3.64 9.79
C MET A 61 -8.58 3.23 10.87
N ALA A 62 -8.73 2.05 11.48
CA ALA A 62 -7.74 1.55 12.42
C ALA A 62 -6.36 1.33 11.76
N VAL A 63 -6.34 0.73 10.56
CA VAL A 63 -5.12 0.52 9.77
C VAL A 63 -4.46 1.84 9.40
N ARG A 64 -5.24 2.87 9.08
CA ARG A 64 -4.71 4.21 8.82
C ARG A 64 -4.06 4.84 10.07
N HIS A 65 -4.69 4.73 11.24
CA HIS A 65 -4.08 5.23 12.47
C HIS A 65 -2.77 4.51 12.78
N GLU A 66 -2.75 3.19 12.58
CA GLU A 66 -1.56 2.37 12.75
C GLU A 66 -0.46 2.77 11.76
N ALA A 67 -0.81 3.02 10.50
CA ALA A 67 0.14 3.51 9.49
C ALA A 67 0.78 4.84 9.90
N VAL A 68 -0.01 5.79 10.42
CA VAL A 68 0.52 7.06 10.93
C VAL A 68 1.45 6.84 12.12
N ARG A 69 1.08 5.97 13.06
CA ARG A 69 1.92 5.63 14.24
C ARG A 69 3.26 5.06 13.79
N LEU A 70 3.25 4.05 12.92
CA LEU A 70 4.45 3.39 12.40
C LEU A 70 5.36 4.38 11.64
N LEU A 71 4.79 5.27 10.82
CA LEU A 71 5.58 6.30 10.14
C LEU A 71 6.30 7.23 11.11
N LYS A 72 5.64 7.62 12.21
CA LYS A 72 6.25 8.44 13.27
C LYS A 72 7.35 7.70 14.02
N GLU A 73 7.31 6.37 14.04
CA GLU A 73 8.33 5.50 14.63
C GLU A 73 9.48 5.17 13.67
N GLY A 74 9.47 5.73 12.45
CA GLY A 74 10.53 5.55 11.46
C GLY A 74 10.35 4.34 10.54
N VAL A 75 9.18 3.68 10.56
CA VAL A 75 8.86 2.57 9.65
C VAL A 75 8.57 3.10 8.25
N THR A 76 9.15 2.47 7.22
CA THR A 76 8.79 2.75 5.83
C THR A 76 7.44 2.15 5.51
N ILE A 77 6.52 2.95 4.98
CA ILE A 77 5.27 2.45 4.41
C ILE A 77 5.32 2.54 2.89
N ILE A 78 5.03 1.42 2.24
CA ILE A 78 4.86 1.28 0.80
C ILE A 78 3.37 1.33 0.46
N VAL A 79 3.01 2.11 -0.57
CA VAL A 79 1.63 2.27 -1.02
C VAL A 79 1.55 2.26 -2.55
N PHE A 80 0.61 1.48 -3.07
CA PHE A 80 0.14 1.53 -4.45
C PHE A 80 -1.23 2.24 -4.50
N PRO A 81 -1.29 3.55 -4.81
CA PRO A 81 -2.48 4.38 -4.57
C PRO A 81 -3.72 3.98 -5.35
N ALA A 82 -3.52 3.37 -6.52
CA ALA A 82 -4.57 2.80 -7.36
C ALA A 82 -5.36 1.68 -6.63
N GLY A 83 -4.70 0.92 -5.74
CA GLY A 83 -5.29 -0.23 -5.07
C GLY A 83 -5.60 -1.43 -5.99
N GLY A 84 -5.04 -1.42 -7.21
CA GLY A 84 -5.20 -2.48 -8.20
C GLY A 84 -4.07 -2.40 -9.24
N VAL A 85 -3.97 -3.44 -10.07
CA VAL A 85 -2.93 -3.53 -11.10
C VAL A 85 -3.32 -2.66 -12.31
N ALA A 86 -2.35 -1.98 -12.92
CA ALA A 86 -2.58 -1.23 -14.14
C ALA A 86 -3.21 -2.15 -15.21
N THR A 87 -4.26 -1.66 -15.86
CA THR A 87 -5.10 -2.49 -16.72
C THR A 87 -5.30 -1.81 -18.08
N ALA A 88 -5.20 -2.57 -19.16
CA ALA A 88 -5.56 -2.09 -20.49
C ALA A 88 -7.09 -2.00 -20.61
N PRO A 89 -7.68 -0.83 -20.93
CA PRO A 89 -9.15 -0.65 -20.93
C PRO A 89 -9.92 -1.60 -21.83
N LYS A 90 -9.28 -2.12 -22.90
CA LYS A 90 -9.88 -3.06 -23.86
C LYS A 90 -9.34 -4.49 -23.73
N GLY A 91 -8.70 -4.83 -22.61
CA GLY A 91 -8.04 -6.12 -22.38
C GLY A 91 -6.68 -6.28 -23.08
N PHE A 92 -6.47 -5.61 -24.23
CA PHE A 92 -5.20 -5.55 -24.94
C PHE A 92 -4.75 -4.11 -25.20
N GLY A 93 -3.44 -3.92 -25.35
CA GLY A 93 -2.82 -2.62 -25.63
C GLY A 93 -2.16 -2.00 -24.40
N LEU A 94 -1.97 -0.67 -24.44
CA LEU A 94 -1.25 0.06 -23.41
C LEU A 94 -2.02 0.02 -22.08
N ALA A 95 -1.45 -0.63 -21.07
CA ALA A 95 -1.96 -0.61 -19.71
C ALA A 95 -1.85 0.80 -19.13
N ARG A 96 -2.88 1.22 -18.39
CA ARG A 96 -2.89 2.49 -17.67
C ARG A 96 -3.19 2.21 -16.21
N ASP A 97 -2.58 2.99 -15.34
CA ASP A 97 -2.86 2.87 -13.92
C ASP A 97 -4.31 3.29 -13.63
N LEU A 98 -4.90 2.70 -12.59
CA LEU A 98 -6.22 3.12 -12.11
C LEU A 98 -6.11 4.49 -11.45
N PRO A 99 -7.22 5.23 -11.29
CA PRO A 99 -7.19 6.52 -10.59
C PRO A 99 -6.57 6.39 -9.20
N TRP A 100 -5.55 7.20 -8.92
CA TRP A 100 -4.88 7.22 -7.63
C TRP A 100 -5.80 7.82 -6.57
N LYS A 101 -5.96 7.11 -5.46
CA LYS A 101 -6.71 7.60 -4.31
C LYS A 101 -5.89 8.64 -3.55
N ILE A 102 -6.57 9.61 -2.91
CA ILE A 102 -5.92 10.74 -2.19
C ILE A 102 -5.36 10.34 -0.82
N PHE A 103 -5.76 9.19 -0.27
CA PHE A 103 -5.38 8.78 1.08
C PHE A 103 -3.86 8.75 1.36
N PRO A 104 -2.95 8.41 0.41
CA PRO A 104 -1.52 8.41 0.70
C PRO A 104 -1.02 9.83 0.97
N ALA A 105 -1.52 10.83 0.24
CA ALA A 105 -1.18 12.24 0.48
C ALA A 105 -1.57 12.67 1.90
N ARG A 106 -2.75 12.24 2.36
CA ARG A 106 -3.21 12.54 3.73
C ARG A 106 -2.37 11.83 4.78
N LEU A 107 -2.04 10.56 4.56
CA LEU A 107 -1.14 9.78 5.42
C LEU A 107 0.22 10.47 5.57
N ILE A 108 0.81 10.90 4.45
CA ILE A 108 2.09 11.61 4.39
C ILE A 108 2.03 12.89 5.22
N GLN A 109 0.98 13.70 5.04
CA GLN A 109 0.79 14.96 5.77
C GLN A 109 0.60 14.73 7.28
N ASP A 110 -0.27 13.80 7.67
CA ASP A 110 -0.58 13.49 9.07
C ASP A 110 0.66 13.00 9.83
N ALA A 111 1.53 12.24 9.14
CA ALA A 111 2.79 11.74 9.69
C ALA A 111 3.97 12.70 9.54
N ARG A 112 3.84 13.78 8.76
CA ARG A 112 4.95 14.64 8.31
C ARG A 112 6.11 13.83 7.71
N ALA A 113 5.78 12.79 6.95
CA ALA A 113 6.74 11.85 6.40
C ALA A 113 7.34 12.36 5.09
N SER A 114 8.61 12.03 4.82
CA SER A 114 9.19 12.19 3.48
C SER A 114 8.55 11.22 2.49
N VAL A 115 8.51 11.62 1.22
CA VAL A 115 7.99 10.81 0.11
C VAL A 115 9.15 10.41 -0.79
N ILE A 116 9.15 9.14 -1.20
CA ILE A 116 10.08 8.57 -2.18
C ILE A 116 9.24 7.95 -3.29
#